data_AF-A0AAV9B339-F1
#
_entry.id   AF-A0AAV9B339-F1
#
_cell.length_a   1.000
_cell.length_b   1.000
_cell.length_c   1.000
_cell.angle_alpha   90.00
_cell.angle_beta   90.00
_cell.angle_gamma   90.00
#
_symmetry.space_group_name_H-M   'P 1'
#
loop_
_entity.id
_entity.type
_entity.pdbx_description
1 polymer ?
#
loop_
_entity_poly.entity_id
_entity_poly.type
_entity_poly.pdbx_seq_one_letter_code
_entity_poly.pdbx_strand_id
1 'polypeptide(L)'
;MLNLADAVGFKDKFWVLGYSGGGMHAWAAIRYIPDRLAGAIMLAPMGNLYESSMTKEERYKTWEKWTTKRKLMFTLARRFPSLLPYFYRRSFLSGKQSQPVKWLSLPLGKKDRELVEDPIFIEFLKNDIEESIRQGDPKPFVEEAVLQVSNWGFDLTELQVEKHDGKGFFQWIKSMYSQAERELAGFLGPIHIWQGTDDWVVPPSMTEYVRRVVPGATVHRLHGEGHFSYFCFCDECHRQIFSILFGIPLGPLPDIDTLEDPPPSGSEYSEESFHNFTLQE
;
A
#
# COMPACT_ATOMS: atom_id res chain seq x y z
N MET A 1 -4.06 9.56 7.45
CA MET A 1 -4.69 9.32 6.13
C MET A 1 -6.13 9.80 6.11
N LEU A 2 -7.04 9.20 6.89
CA LEU A 2 -8.45 9.62 6.97
C LEU A 2 -8.62 11.13 7.24
N ASN A 3 -8.03 11.62 8.34
CA ASN A 3 -8.11 13.03 8.70
C ASN A 3 -7.54 13.96 7.62
N LEU A 4 -6.55 13.50 6.84
CA LEU A 4 -6.00 14.29 5.74
C LEU A 4 -6.98 14.36 4.58
N ALA A 5 -7.57 13.22 4.19
CA ALA A 5 -8.60 13.16 3.16
C ALA A 5 -9.81 14.06 3.52
N ASP A 6 -10.26 14.00 4.78
CA ASP A 6 -11.35 14.84 5.26
C ASP A 6 -10.97 16.33 5.28
N ALA A 7 -9.75 16.66 5.69
CA ALA A 7 -9.27 18.05 5.73
C ALA A 7 -9.16 18.69 4.33
N VAL A 8 -8.86 17.90 3.29
CA VAL A 8 -8.86 18.37 1.89
C VAL A 8 -10.23 18.27 1.22
N GLY A 9 -11.27 17.89 1.98
CA GLY A 9 -12.66 17.82 1.50
C GLY A 9 -12.98 16.59 0.64
N PHE A 10 -12.11 15.58 0.63
CA PHE A 10 -12.32 14.35 -0.14
C PHE A 10 -13.26 13.40 0.61
N LYS A 11 -14.54 13.42 0.25
CA LYS A 11 -15.60 12.66 0.92
C LYS A 11 -15.80 11.26 0.36
N ASP A 12 -15.40 11.02 -0.88
CA ASP A 12 -15.55 9.74 -1.55
C ASP A 12 -14.55 8.70 -1.02
N LYS A 13 -14.73 7.45 -1.47
CA LYS A 13 -13.76 6.38 -1.25
C LYS A 13 -12.49 6.65 -2.05
N PHE A 14 -11.33 6.37 -1.47
CA PHE A 14 -10.03 6.54 -2.14
C PHE A 14 -9.21 5.24 -2.14
N TRP A 15 -8.25 5.15 -3.05
CA TRP A 15 -7.25 4.09 -3.04
C TRP A 15 -6.13 4.41 -2.07
N VAL A 16 -5.65 3.39 -1.36
CA VAL A 16 -4.42 3.48 -0.57
C VAL A 16 -3.28 2.80 -1.32
N LEU A 17 -2.14 3.47 -1.45
CA LEU A 17 -0.90 2.89 -1.97
C LEU A 17 0.13 2.76 -0.84
N GLY A 18 0.60 1.54 -0.59
CA GLY A 18 1.64 1.25 0.39
C GLY A 18 2.89 0.66 -0.28
N TYR A 19 3.99 1.41 -0.29
CA TYR A 19 5.29 0.90 -0.76
C TYR A 19 6.19 0.53 0.41
N SER A 20 6.79 -0.66 0.41
CA SER A 20 7.77 -1.06 1.44
C SER A 20 7.21 -0.92 2.85
N GLY A 21 7.83 -0.11 3.72
CA GLY A 21 7.31 0.24 5.05
C GLY A 21 5.89 0.84 5.04
N GLY A 22 5.44 1.43 3.93
CA GLY A 22 4.05 1.84 3.74
C GLY A 22 3.03 0.70 3.81
N GLY A 23 3.46 -0.56 3.69
CA GLY A 23 2.60 -1.74 3.78
C GLY A 23 1.85 -1.83 5.11
N MET A 24 2.51 -1.60 6.25
CA MET A 24 1.85 -1.62 7.57
C MET A 24 0.78 -0.54 7.70
N HIS A 25 1.00 0.64 7.10
CA HIS A 25 0.01 1.72 7.07
C HIS A 25 -1.18 1.37 6.17
N ALA A 26 -0.95 0.70 5.04
CA ALA A 26 -2.00 0.20 4.17
C ALA A 26 -2.83 -0.90 4.86
N TRP A 27 -2.21 -1.84 5.57
CA TRP A 27 -2.91 -2.85 6.37
C TRP A 27 -3.76 -2.23 7.49
N ALA A 28 -3.23 -1.23 8.19
CA ALA A 28 -3.99 -0.48 9.17
C ALA A 28 -5.17 0.27 8.54
N ALA A 29 -4.99 0.85 7.35
CA ALA A 29 -6.08 1.52 6.63
C ALA A 29 -7.20 0.53 6.28
N ILE A 30 -6.85 -0.64 5.74
CA ILE A 30 -7.79 -1.74 5.44
C ILE A 30 -8.57 -2.15 6.70
N ARG A 31 -7.90 -2.22 7.85
CA ARG A 31 -8.52 -2.64 9.12
C ARG A 31 -9.45 -1.60 9.73
N TYR A 32 -9.03 -0.33 9.74
CA TYR A 32 -9.64 0.70 10.58
C TYR A 32 -10.51 1.69 9.82
N ILE A 33 -10.34 1.82 8.51
CA ILE A 33 -11.16 2.72 7.67
C ILE A 33 -11.67 2.02 6.40
N PRO A 34 -12.13 0.75 6.46
CA PRO A 34 -12.51 -0.01 5.25
C PRO A 34 -13.59 0.70 4.41
N ASP A 35 -14.52 1.39 5.05
CA ASP A 35 -15.61 2.11 4.38
C ASP A 35 -15.16 3.34 3.61
N ARG A 36 -13.93 3.82 3.86
CA ARG A 36 -13.33 4.96 3.16
C ARG A 36 -12.40 4.52 2.04
N LEU A 37 -12.18 3.22 1.87
CA LEU A 37 -11.27 2.69 0.86
C LEU A 37 -12.04 2.14 -0.35
N ALA A 38 -11.61 2.55 -1.54
CA ALA A 38 -12.02 1.96 -2.80
C ALA A 38 -11.26 0.65 -3.08
N GLY A 39 -10.04 0.56 -2.58
CA GLY A 39 -9.12 -0.56 -2.78
C GLY A 39 -7.74 -0.25 -2.20
N ALA A 40 -6.85 -1.23 -2.22
CA ALA A 40 -5.46 -1.08 -1.80
C ALA A 40 -4.49 -1.61 -2.85
N ILE A 41 -3.46 -0.83 -3.15
CA ILE A 41 -2.30 -1.24 -3.92
C ILE A 41 -1.09 -1.26 -2.99
N MET A 42 -0.37 -2.37 -3.00
CA MET A 42 0.83 -2.52 -2.21
C MET A 42 1.97 -2.97 -3.08
N LEU A 43 3.12 -2.34 -2.92
CA LEU A 43 4.30 -2.59 -3.71
C LEU A 43 5.44 -2.98 -2.76
N ALA A 44 5.90 -4.22 -2.86
CA ALA A 44 6.84 -4.84 -1.94
C ALA A 44 6.51 -4.56 -0.46
N PRO A 45 5.27 -4.80 0.02
CA PRO A 45 4.84 -4.34 1.33
C PRO A 45 5.56 -5.06 2.47
N MET A 46 6.07 -4.29 3.40
CA MET A 46 6.59 -4.80 4.66
C MET A 46 5.43 -5.29 5.53
N GLY A 47 5.54 -6.54 6.00
CA GLY A 47 4.65 -7.12 7.00
C GLY A 47 5.21 -7.03 8.42
N ASN A 48 4.42 -7.47 9.40
CA ASN A 48 4.90 -7.63 10.77
C ASN A 48 5.92 -8.78 10.84
N LEU A 49 7.10 -8.51 11.38
CA LEU A 49 8.19 -9.48 11.43
C LEU A 49 8.03 -10.58 12.48
N TYR A 50 7.14 -10.36 13.44
CA TYR A 50 6.85 -11.25 14.55
C TYR A 50 5.42 -11.75 14.54
N GLU A 51 4.82 -11.75 13.35
CA GLU A 51 3.48 -12.24 13.11
C GLU A 51 3.30 -13.68 13.63
N SER A 52 2.23 -13.88 14.40
CA SER A 52 2.01 -15.11 15.16
C SER A 52 1.63 -16.27 14.24
N SER A 53 0.85 -15.96 13.20
CA SER A 53 0.31 -16.90 12.22
C SER A 53 1.30 -17.28 11.10
N MET A 54 2.52 -16.71 11.09
CA MET A 54 3.59 -17.18 10.23
C MET A 54 4.09 -18.57 10.65
N THR A 55 4.38 -19.42 9.67
CA THR A 55 5.04 -20.72 9.90
C THR A 55 6.50 -20.51 10.30
N LYS A 56 7.15 -21.57 10.82
CA LYS A 56 8.60 -21.52 11.12
C LYS A 56 9.43 -21.26 9.86
N GLU A 57 9.02 -21.82 8.72
CA GLU A 57 9.71 -21.65 7.44
C GLU A 57 9.56 -20.23 6.89
N GLU A 58 8.35 -19.67 6.93
CA GLU A 58 8.10 -18.28 6.52
C GLU A 58 8.91 -17.30 7.36
N ARG A 59 8.91 -17.47 8.69
CA ARG A 59 9.75 -16.67 9.58
C ARG A 59 11.23 -16.83 9.25
N TYR A 60 11.71 -18.05 9.06
CA TYR A 60 13.12 -18.27 8.71
C TYR A 60 13.50 -17.53 7.41
N LYS A 61 12.74 -17.73 6.33
CA LYS A 61 12.99 -17.11 5.02
C LYS A 61 12.91 -15.58 5.06
N THR A 62 11.99 -15.04 5.86
CA THR A 62 11.84 -13.59 6.07
C THR A 62 13.09 -12.96 6.68
N TRP A 63 13.81 -13.67 7.53
CA TRP A 63 15.02 -13.14 8.17
C TRP A 63 16.31 -13.59 7.47
N GLU A 64 16.31 -14.72 6.74
CA GLU A 64 17.50 -15.37 6.20
C GLU A 64 18.44 -14.41 5.46
N LYS A 65 17.90 -13.70 4.46
CA LYS A 65 18.67 -12.83 3.54
C LYS A 65 19.17 -11.52 4.17
N TRP A 66 18.72 -11.17 5.37
CA TRP A 66 19.08 -9.91 6.00
C TRP A 66 20.44 -9.93 6.70
N THR A 67 21.12 -8.79 6.63
CA THR A 67 22.40 -8.58 7.30
C THR A 67 22.26 -8.66 8.83
N THR A 68 23.32 -9.12 9.52
CA THR A 68 23.35 -9.19 10.99
C THR A 68 23.04 -7.85 11.64
N LYS A 69 23.50 -6.74 11.04
CA LYS A 69 23.19 -5.38 11.49
C LYS A 69 21.69 -5.10 11.44
N ARG A 70 21.01 -5.38 10.33
CA ARG A 70 19.55 -5.19 10.20
C ARG A 70 18.79 -6.06 11.21
N LYS A 71 19.19 -7.32 11.38
CA LYS A 71 18.60 -8.23 12.37
C LYS A 71 18.72 -7.69 13.80
N LEU A 72 19.90 -7.18 14.15
CA LEU A 72 20.16 -6.55 15.44
C LEU A 72 19.28 -5.31 15.65
N MET A 73 19.15 -4.45 14.65
CA MET A 73 18.33 -3.24 14.75
C MET A 73 16.85 -3.55 15.02
N PHE A 74 16.25 -4.54 14.33
CA PHE A 74 14.88 -4.95 14.64
C PHE A 74 14.73 -5.64 16.00
N THR A 75 15.77 -6.37 16.44
CA THR A 75 15.79 -6.93 17.80
C THR A 75 15.81 -5.83 18.85
N LEU A 76 16.61 -4.77 18.64
CA LEU A 76 16.65 -3.58 19.49
C LEU A 76 15.31 -2.84 19.44
N ALA A 77 14.71 -2.65 18.27
CA ALA A 77 13.39 -2.04 18.13
C ALA A 77 12.34 -2.75 18.98
N ARG A 78 12.37 -4.09 19.00
CA ARG A 78 11.41 -4.88 19.76
C ARG A 78 11.66 -4.89 21.27
N ARG A 79 12.93 -4.99 21.70
CA ARG A 79 13.27 -5.21 23.12
C ARG A 79 13.69 -3.96 23.87
N PHE A 80 14.38 -3.04 23.19
CA PHE A 80 15.02 -1.86 23.79
C PHE A 80 14.92 -0.64 22.86
N PRO A 81 13.71 -0.20 22.47
CA PRO A 81 13.52 0.88 21.50
C PRO A 81 14.18 2.20 21.93
N SER A 82 14.33 2.43 23.24
CA SER A 82 15.02 3.60 23.80
C SER A 82 16.49 3.71 23.40
N LEU A 83 17.13 2.62 22.95
CA LEU A 83 18.51 2.62 22.46
C LEU A 83 18.61 3.05 20.99
N LEU A 84 17.55 2.92 20.20
CA LEU A 84 17.57 3.21 18.77
C LEU A 84 17.97 4.66 18.41
N PRO A 85 17.51 5.72 19.11
CA PRO A 85 17.90 7.09 18.81
C PRO A 85 19.41 7.29 18.76
N TYR A 86 20.15 6.67 19.69
CA TYR A 86 21.61 6.74 19.73
C TYR A 86 22.25 6.13 18.48
N PHE A 87 21.78 4.97 18.04
CA PHE A 87 22.28 4.32 16.84
C PHE A 87 21.95 5.13 15.58
N TYR A 88 20.71 5.60 15.45
CA TYR A 88 20.28 6.40 14.28
C TYR A 88 21.01 7.73 14.17
N ARG A 89 21.29 8.41 15.29
CA ARG A 89 22.12 9.62 15.30
C ARG A 89 23.56 9.38 14.84
N ARG A 90 24.13 8.22 15.16
CA ARG A 90 25.51 7.86 14.78
C ARG A 90 25.64 7.26 13.40
N SER A 91 24.61 6.58 12.91
CA SER A 91 24.58 6.07 11.56
C SER A 91 24.04 7.14 10.61
N PHE A 92 22.72 7.16 10.48
CA PHE A 92 22.13 7.60 9.25
C PHE A 92 21.77 9.10 9.31
N LEU A 93 21.41 9.60 10.48
CA LEU A 93 21.24 11.04 10.74
C LEU A 93 22.58 11.80 10.88
N SER A 94 23.72 11.12 10.76
CA SER A 94 25.02 11.78 10.94
C SER A 94 25.41 12.71 9.79
N GLY A 95 24.76 12.60 8.63
CA GLY A 95 25.03 13.39 7.42
C GLY A 95 26.41 13.14 6.79
N LYS A 96 27.17 12.15 7.26
CA LYS A 96 28.60 11.98 6.94
C LYS A 96 28.92 10.97 5.82
N GLN A 97 27.93 10.43 5.10
CA GLN A 97 28.17 9.28 4.21
C GLN A 97 27.49 9.40 2.84
N SER A 98 28.26 9.20 1.76
CA SER A 98 27.89 9.47 0.37
C SER A 98 27.14 8.34 -0.36
N GLN A 99 26.85 7.20 0.28
CA GLN A 99 26.19 6.05 -0.36
C GLN A 99 24.89 5.64 0.36
N PRO A 100 23.71 6.07 -0.15
CA PRO A 100 22.38 5.86 0.46
C PRO A 100 21.99 4.40 0.75
N VAL A 101 22.42 3.46 -0.08
CA VAL A 101 22.09 2.03 0.10
C VAL A 101 22.91 1.39 1.24
N LYS A 102 24.20 1.72 1.31
CA LYS A 102 25.08 1.26 2.41
C LYS A 102 24.62 1.83 3.76
N TRP A 103 24.11 3.06 3.72
CA TRP A 103 23.54 3.77 4.86
C TRP A 103 22.36 3.01 5.47
N LEU A 104 21.38 2.57 4.66
CA LEU A 104 20.23 1.76 5.09
C LEU A 104 20.55 0.28 5.34
N SER A 105 21.76 -0.18 5.03
CA SER A 105 22.18 -1.59 5.18
C SER A 105 21.24 -2.55 4.44
N LEU A 106 20.74 -2.12 3.28
CA LEU A 106 19.82 -2.88 2.44
C LEU A 106 20.59 -3.96 1.67
N PRO A 107 20.25 -5.24 1.81
CA PRO A 107 20.70 -6.24 0.86
C PRO A 107 19.98 -6.01 -0.47
N LEU A 108 20.72 -6.09 -1.58
CA LEU A 108 20.20 -5.84 -2.92
C LEU A 108 20.27 -7.11 -3.78
N GLY A 109 19.21 -7.35 -4.54
CA GLY A 109 19.18 -8.29 -5.65
C GLY A 109 20.02 -7.82 -6.83
N LYS A 110 20.11 -8.62 -7.90
CA LYS A 110 20.99 -8.32 -9.03
C LYS A 110 20.60 -7.02 -9.75
N LYS A 111 19.33 -6.90 -10.15
CA LYS A 111 18.83 -5.71 -10.87
C LYS A 111 18.88 -4.45 -10.03
N ASP A 112 18.57 -4.54 -8.73
CA ASP A 112 18.70 -3.39 -7.83
C ASP A 112 20.15 -2.92 -7.69
N ARG A 113 21.14 -3.83 -7.72
CA ARG A 113 22.56 -3.44 -7.70
C ARG A 113 22.94 -2.64 -8.93
N GLU A 114 22.51 -3.10 -10.10
CA GLU A 114 22.74 -2.39 -11.36
C GLU A 114 22.03 -1.02 -11.34
N LEU A 115 20.82 -0.95 -10.79
CA LEU A 115 20.07 0.30 -10.70
C LEU A 115 20.70 1.33 -9.74
N VAL A 116 21.25 0.90 -8.60
CA VAL A 116 21.88 1.85 -7.65
C VAL A 116 23.25 2.35 -8.12
N GLU A 117 23.79 1.77 -9.19
CA GLU A 117 24.96 2.27 -9.91
C GLU A 117 24.58 3.33 -10.97
N ASP A 118 23.30 3.44 -11.34
CA ASP A 118 22.80 4.48 -12.24
C ASP A 118 22.86 5.88 -11.58
N PRO A 119 23.50 6.88 -12.22
CA PRO A 119 23.67 8.20 -11.64
C PRO A 119 22.36 8.94 -11.36
N ILE A 120 21.34 8.78 -12.20
CA ILE A 120 20.06 9.47 -12.06
C ILE A 120 19.31 8.87 -10.87
N PHE A 121 19.25 7.54 -10.80
CA PHE A 121 18.58 6.85 -9.70
C PHE A 121 19.27 7.11 -8.36
N ILE A 122 20.60 7.07 -8.29
CA ILE A 122 21.30 7.28 -7.02
C ILE A 122 21.19 8.73 -6.54
N GLU A 123 21.14 9.70 -7.46
CA GLU A 123 20.88 11.11 -7.11
C GLU A 123 19.46 11.29 -6.57
N PHE A 124 18.47 10.70 -7.24
CA PHE A 124 17.09 10.69 -6.74
C PHE A 124 17.01 10.08 -5.32
N LEU A 125 17.56 8.88 -5.12
CA LEU A 125 17.54 8.19 -3.84
C LEU A 125 18.27 8.99 -2.75
N LYS A 126 19.37 9.67 -3.10
CA LYS A 126 20.10 10.53 -2.19
C LYS A 126 19.25 11.73 -1.75
N ASN A 127 18.60 12.42 -2.69
CA ASN A 127 17.77 13.58 -2.40
C ASN A 127 16.57 13.21 -1.51
N ASP A 128 15.91 12.09 -1.79
CA ASP A 128 14.80 11.56 -0.98
C ASP A 128 15.25 11.26 0.45
N ILE A 129 16.40 10.61 0.61
CA ILE A 129 16.98 10.31 1.91
C ILE A 129 17.40 11.57 2.66
N GLU A 130 18.05 12.53 2.00
CA GLU A 130 18.46 13.80 2.60
C GLU A 130 17.25 14.59 3.09
N GLU A 131 16.15 14.64 2.33
CA GLU A 131 14.91 15.26 2.79
C GLU A 131 14.30 14.51 3.97
N SER A 132 14.27 13.17 3.92
CA SER A 132 13.69 12.35 5.00
C SER A 132 14.36 12.58 6.36
N ILE A 133 15.66 12.94 6.37
CA ILE A 133 16.43 13.19 7.59
C ILE A 133 16.66 14.67 7.89
N ARG A 134 16.12 15.58 7.08
CA ARG A 134 16.40 17.03 7.16
C ARG A 134 16.13 17.61 8.54
N GLN A 135 15.16 17.06 9.27
CA GLN A 135 14.80 17.50 10.62
C GLN A 135 15.77 17.01 11.71
N GLY A 136 16.59 15.99 11.43
CA GLY A 136 17.56 15.43 12.39
C GLY A 136 16.95 14.75 13.62
N ASP A 137 15.62 14.54 13.62
CA ASP A 137 14.91 13.86 14.69
C ASP A 137 14.85 12.34 14.44
N PRO A 138 15.44 11.50 15.31
CA PRO A 138 15.33 10.05 15.20
C PRO A 138 13.96 9.51 15.56
N LYS A 139 13.10 10.28 16.23
CA LYS A 139 11.83 9.76 16.79
C LYS A 139 10.93 9.10 15.73
N PRO A 140 10.63 9.70 14.56
CA PRO A 140 9.78 9.06 13.55
C PRO A 140 10.36 7.73 13.07
N PHE A 141 11.68 7.64 12.93
CA PHE A 141 12.35 6.39 12.52
C PHE A 141 12.25 5.30 13.58
N VAL A 142 12.30 5.67 14.86
CA VAL A 142 12.07 4.73 15.97
C VAL A 142 10.64 4.23 15.94
N GLU A 143 9.66 5.12 15.74
CA GLU A 143 8.25 4.77 15.66
C GLU A 143 8.00 3.79 14.51
N GLU A 144 8.49 4.09 13.30
CA GLU A 144 8.40 3.20 12.13
C GLU A 144 9.06 1.83 12.37
N ALA A 145 10.26 1.80 12.96
CA ALA A 145 10.96 0.55 13.26
C ALA A 145 10.24 -0.29 14.32
N VAL A 146 9.66 0.35 15.34
CA VAL A 146 8.88 -0.32 16.39
C VAL A 146 7.60 -0.90 15.81
N LEU A 147 6.91 -0.15 14.94
CA LEU A 147 5.67 -0.61 14.29
C LEU A 147 5.89 -1.91 13.51
N GLN A 148 7.04 -2.12 12.85
CA GLN A 148 7.31 -3.36 12.11
C GLN A 148 7.48 -4.61 13.00
N VAL A 149 7.66 -4.42 14.31
CA VAL A 149 7.97 -5.50 15.25
C VAL A 149 7.06 -5.54 16.48
N SER A 150 6.13 -4.60 16.64
CA SER A 150 5.16 -4.55 17.73
C SER A 150 3.94 -5.41 17.40
N ASN A 151 3.10 -5.69 18.39
CA ASN A 151 1.77 -6.23 18.11
C ASN A 151 0.91 -5.11 17.51
N TRP A 152 0.28 -5.36 16.36
CA TRP A 152 -0.59 -4.38 15.69
C TRP A 152 -1.99 -4.29 16.30
N GLY A 153 -2.36 -5.23 17.17
CA GLY A 153 -3.70 -5.31 17.74
C GLY A 153 -4.74 -5.93 16.79
N PHE A 154 -4.30 -6.44 15.64
CA PHE A 154 -5.06 -7.28 14.72
C PHE A 154 -4.10 -8.18 13.95
N ASP A 155 -4.55 -9.38 13.60
CA ASP A 155 -3.85 -10.27 12.69
C ASP A 155 -4.36 -10.08 11.25
N LEU A 156 -3.52 -10.30 10.24
CA LEU A 156 -3.95 -10.21 8.83
C LEU A 156 -5.06 -11.22 8.47
N THR A 157 -5.17 -12.32 9.22
CA THR A 157 -6.26 -13.30 9.08
C THR A 157 -7.63 -12.70 9.40
N GLU A 158 -7.69 -11.68 10.25
CA GLU A 158 -8.93 -10.98 10.63
C GLU A 158 -9.45 -10.02 9.56
N LEU A 159 -8.65 -9.72 8.54
CA LEU A 159 -9.05 -8.82 7.46
C LEU A 159 -10.03 -9.47 6.46
N GLN A 160 -10.26 -10.78 6.62
CA GLN A 160 -11.16 -11.55 5.77
C GLN A 160 -12.62 -11.29 6.14
N VAL A 161 -13.45 -11.20 5.10
CA VAL A 161 -14.90 -11.30 5.25
C VAL A 161 -15.29 -12.74 5.55
N GLU A 162 -15.53 -13.07 6.82
CA GLU A 162 -16.14 -14.35 7.17
C GLU A 162 -17.64 -14.32 6.85
N LYS A 163 -18.04 -14.99 5.76
CA LYS A 163 -19.43 -15.45 5.61
C LYS A 163 -19.64 -16.65 6.54
N HIS A 164 -20.00 -16.38 7.79
CA HIS A 164 -20.47 -17.43 8.69
C HIS A 164 -21.88 -17.91 8.27
N ASP A 165 -21.96 -18.88 7.37
CA ASP A 165 -23.18 -19.65 7.12
C ASP A 165 -23.40 -20.67 8.26
N GLY A 166 -23.77 -20.15 9.44
CA GLY A 166 -24.01 -20.95 10.62
C GLY A 166 -25.29 -21.78 10.52
N LYS A 167 -25.18 -23.09 10.24
CA LYS A 167 -26.27 -24.05 10.45
C LYS A 167 -26.39 -24.37 11.94
N GLY A 168 -27.35 -23.73 12.64
CA GLY A 168 -27.69 -24.08 14.02
C GLY A 168 -28.67 -23.11 14.69
N PHE A 169 -29.60 -23.65 15.48
CA PHE A 169 -30.66 -22.90 16.17
C PHE A 169 -30.13 -21.76 17.08
N PHE A 170 -28.99 -21.97 17.74
CA PHE A 170 -28.35 -20.94 18.60
C PHE A 170 -27.76 -19.78 17.79
N GLN A 171 -27.23 -20.04 16.60
CA GLN A 171 -26.72 -19.02 15.67
C GLN A 171 -27.86 -18.23 15.02
N TRP A 172 -28.99 -18.88 14.75
CA TRP A 172 -30.22 -18.21 14.30
C TRP A 172 -30.78 -17.25 15.36
N ILE A 173 -30.83 -17.65 16.64
CA ILE A 173 -31.23 -16.74 17.72
C ILE A 173 -30.26 -15.56 17.83
N LYS A 174 -28.95 -15.80 17.78
CA LYS A 174 -27.94 -14.73 17.80
C LYS A 174 -28.14 -13.75 16.63
N SER A 175 -28.49 -14.25 15.45
CA SER A 175 -28.71 -13.43 14.25
C SER A 175 -29.86 -12.43 14.34
N MET A 176 -30.89 -12.73 15.13
CA MET A 176 -32.04 -11.83 15.31
C MET A 176 -31.72 -10.62 16.19
N TYR A 177 -30.68 -10.70 17.01
CA TYR A 177 -30.26 -9.62 17.92
C TYR A 177 -28.93 -8.96 17.51
N SER A 178 -28.14 -9.60 16.63
CA SER A 178 -26.81 -9.14 16.20
C SER A 178 -26.78 -8.63 14.75
N GLN A 179 -27.91 -8.23 14.19
CA GLN A 179 -28.02 -7.88 12.77
C GLN A 179 -27.09 -6.70 12.37
N ALA A 180 -26.71 -5.85 13.33
CA ALA A 180 -25.69 -4.81 13.19
C ALA A 180 -24.23 -5.31 13.32
N GLU A 181 -23.96 -6.40 14.06
CA GLU A 181 -22.63 -7.02 14.15
C GLU A 181 -22.34 -7.97 12.97
N ARG A 182 -23.36 -8.30 12.17
CA ARG A 182 -23.28 -9.15 10.98
C ARG A 182 -23.00 -8.38 9.69
N GLU A 183 -22.85 -7.05 9.75
CA GLU A 183 -22.28 -6.27 8.65
C GLU A 183 -20.80 -6.62 8.52
N LEU A 184 -20.53 -7.75 7.84
CA LEU A 184 -19.38 -7.89 6.96
C LEU A 184 -18.05 -7.51 7.62
N ALA A 185 -17.69 -8.22 8.70
CA ALA A 185 -16.39 -8.05 9.36
C ALA A 185 -15.27 -8.43 8.37
N GLY A 186 -14.73 -7.44 7.65
CA GLY A 186 -13.65 -7.62 6.68
C GLY A 186 -13.71 -6.61 5.53
N PHE A 187 -12.60 -6.41 4.83
CA PHE A 187 -12.54 -5.50 3.70
C PHE A 187 -12.96 -6.20 2.40
N LEU A 188 -13.97 -5.64 1.71
CA LEU A 188 -14.47 -6.17 0.44
C LEU A 188 -13.78 -5.61 -0.80
N GLY A 189 -13.03 -4.52 -0.66
CA GLY A 189 -12.37 -3.89 -1.79
C GLY A 189 -11.21 -4.73 -2.33
N PRO A 190 -10.81 -4.51 -3.59
CA PRO A 190 -9.66 -5.18 -4.17
C PRO A 190 -8.38 -4.83 -3.41
N ILE A 191 -7.58 -5.85 -3.12
CA ILE A 191 -6.22 -5.72 -2.61
C ILE A 191 -5.28 -6.29 -3.66
N HIS A 192 -4.37 -5.47 -4.18
CA HIS A 192 -3.34 -5.92 -5.13
C HIS A 192 -1.95 -5.71 -4.56
N ILE A 193 -1.10 -6.73 -4.65
CA ILE A 193 0.26 -6.72 -4.11
C ILE A 193 1.25 -7.07 -5.22
N TRP A 194 2.18 -6.18 -5.55
CA TRP A 194 3.30 -6.48 -6.44
C TRP A 194 4.54 -6.80 -5.61
N GLN A 195 5.22 -7.90 -5.93
CA GLN A 195 6.43 -8.32 -5.23
C GLN A 195 7.48 -8.84 -6.22
N GLY A 196 8.67 -8.21 -6.19
CA GLY A 196 9.86 -8.71 -6.88
C GLY A 196 10.34 -10.03 -6.29
N THR A 197 10.61 -11.04 -7.12
CA THR A 197 11.11 -12.35 -6.65
C THR A 197 12.58 -12.29 -6.19
N ASP A 198 13.32 -11.28 -6.64
CA ASP A 198 14.70 -11.01 -6.20
C ASP A 198 14.79 -9.83 -5.22
N ASP A 199 13.67 -9.45 -4.60
CA ASP A 199 13.66 -8.45 -3.53
C ASP A 199 14.33 -9.03 -2.27
N TRP A 200 15.43 -8.41 -1.85
CA TRP A 200 16.14 -8.80 -0.64
C TRP A 200 15.85 -7.83 0.51
N VAL A 201 15.30 -6.65 0.22
CA VAL A 201 14.91 -5.63 1.20
C VAL A 201 13.66 -6.08 1.96
N VAL A 202 12.63 -6.46 1.21
CA VAL A 202 11.38 -7.08 1.69
C VAL A 202 11.29 -8.48 1.08
N PRO A 203 11.76 -9.51 1.80
CA PRO A 203 11.80 -10.86 1.27
C PRO A 203 10.42 -11.36 0.80
N PRO A 204 10.33 -12.03 -0.37
CA PRO A 204 9.07 -12.51 -0.94
C PRO A 204 8.26 -13.43 -0.01
N SER A 205 8.91 -14.05 0.98
CA SER A 205 8.24 -14.86 2.00
C SER A 205 7.17 -14.09 2.78
N MET A 206 7.31 -12.78 2.94
CA MET A 206 6.27 -11.94 3.57
C MET A 206 5.00 -11.92 2.72
N THR A 207 5.14 -11.70 1.42
CA THR A 207 4.01 -11.67 0.49
C THR A 207 3.42 -13.08 0.29
N GLU A 208 4.23 -14.14 0.36
CA GLU A 208 3.71 -15.52 0.37
C GLU A 208 2.89 -15.84 1.62
N TYR A 209 3.33 -15.35 2.77
CA TYR A 209 2.53 -15.42 3.99
C TYR A 209 1.18 -14.71 3.78
N VAL A 210 1.17 -13.47 3.27
CA VAL A 210 -0.06 -12.73 2.97
C VAL A 210 -0.95 -13.49 2.01
N ARG A 211 -0.42 -14.06 0.93
CA ARG A 211 -1.18 -14.86 -0.05
C ARG A 211 -1.90 -16.05 0.62
N ARG A 212 -1.32 -16.62 1.67
CA ARG A 212 -1.90 -17.73 2.42
C ARG A 212 -2.99 -17.28 3.39
N VAL A 213 -2.82 -16.12 4.04
CA VAL A 213 -3.73 -15.65 5.11
C VAL A 213 -4.74 -14.59 4.67
N VAL A 214 -4.59 -14.01 3.48
CA VAL A 214 -5.52 -13.04 2.88
C VAL A 214 -5.86 -13.52 1.47
N PRO A 215 -6.75 -14.53 1.30
CA PRO A 215 -7.08 -15.11 0.00
C PRO A 215 -7.74 -14.12 -0.97
N GLY A 216 -8.31 -13.02 -0.45
CA GLY A 216 -8.85 -11.92 -1.27
C GLY A 216 -7.79 -11.01 -1.89
N ALA A 217 -6.51 -11.13 -1.49
CA ALA A 217 -5.43 -10.34 -2.06
C ALA A 217 -4.90 -10.98 -3.35
N THR A 218 -4.85 -10.20 -4.41
CA THR A 218 -4.23 -10.59 -5.68
C THR A 218 -2.74 -10.28 -5.63
N VAL A 219 -1.90 -11.32 -5.65
CA VAL A 219 -0.45 -11.20 -5.63
C VAL A 219 0.15 -11.31 -7.02
N HIS A 220 0.80 -10.26 -7.47
CA HIS A 220 1.53 -10.13 -8.73
C HIS A 220 3.03 -10.36 -8.47
N ARG A 221 3.54 -11.52 -8.87
CA ARG A 221 4.96 -11.86 -8.72
C ARG A 221 5.77 -11.36 -9.91
N LEU A 222 6.79 -10.56 -9.63
CA LEU A 222 7.64 -9.94 -10.64
C LEU A 222 8.97 -10.68 -10.74
N HIS A 223 9.07 -11.52 -11.77
CA HIS A 223 10.20 -12.44 -11.94
C HIS A 223 11.50 -11.67 -12.21
N GLY A 224 12.49 -11.91 -11.36
CA GLY A 224 13.82 -11.29 -11.45
C GLY A 224 13.87 -9.81 -11.06
N GLU A 225 12.74 -9.19 -10.69
CA GLU A 225 12.72 -7.83 -10.15
C GLU A 225 13.10 -7.83 -8.66
N GLY A 226 13.80 -6.78 -8.24
CA GLY A 226 14.14 -6.46 -6.86
C GLY A 226 13.16 -5.48 -6.21
N HIS A 227 13.61 -4.81 -5.16
CA HIS A 227 12.83 -3.85 -4.37
C HIS A 227 12.61 -2.51 -5.08
N PHE A 228 13.55 -2.12 -5.95
CA PHE A 228 13.56 -0.84 -6.64
C PHE A 228 13.40 -1.01 -8.15
N SER A 229 13.94 -2.09 -8.70
CA SER A 229 14.08 -2.31 -10.14
C SER A 229 12.76 -2.22 -10.90
N TYR A 230 11.64 -2.68 -10.31
CA TYR A 230 10.37 -2.68 -11.02
C TYR A 230 9.84 -1.26 -11.31
N PHE A 231 10.22 -0.23 -10.53
CA PHE A 231 9.87 1.18 -10.82
C PHE A 231 10.44 1.68 -12.15
N CYS A 232 11.59 1.14 -12.54
CA CYS A 232 12.30 1.58 -13.75
C CYS A 232 12.10 0.62 -14.92
N PHE A 233 11.87 -0.67 -14.64
CA PHE A 233 11.99 -1.72 -15.64
C PHE A 233 10.71 -2.55 -15.85
N CYS A 234 9.60 -2.24 -15.19
CA CYS A 234 8.35 -2.99 -15.36
C CYS A 234 7.19 -2.15 -15.95
N ASP A 235 7.29 -1.81 -17.24
CA ASP A 235 6.23 -1.12 -17.98
C ASP A 235 4.86 -1.81 -17.87
N GLU A 236 4.85 -3.14 -17.97
CA GLU A 236 3.61 -3.92 -17.86
C GLU A 236 3.01 -3.80 -16.46
N CYS A 237 3.83 -3.83 -15.40
CA CYS A 237 3.37 -3.63 -14.03
C CYS A 237 2.72 -2.25 -13.88
N HIS A 238 3.38 -1.21 -14.40
CA HIS A 238 2.88 0.15 -14.31
C HIS A 238 1.54 0.28 -15.04
N ARG A 239 1.44 -0.24 -16.27
CA ARG A 239 0.18 -0.24 -17.04
C ARG A 239 -0.94 -0.94 -16.30
N GLN A 240 -0.67 -2.09 -15.68
CA GLN A 240 -1.66 -2.82 -14.88
C GLN A 240 -2.10 -2.02 -13.64
N ILE A 241 -1.14 -1.45 -12.90
CA ILE A 241 -1.43 -0.59 -11.73
C ILE A 241 -2.32 0.58 -12.13
N PHE A 242 -1.95 1.33 -13.18
CA PHE A 242 -2.74 2.46 -13.66
C PHE A 242 -4.13 2.01 -14.15
N SER A 243 -4.22 0.88 -14.86
CA SER A 243 -5.50 0.35 -15.34
C SER A 243 -6.43 -0.06 -14.20
N ILE A 244 -5.87 -0.57 -13.09
CA ILE A 244 -6.64 -0.93 -11.89
C ILE A 244 -7.12 0.33 -11.16
N LEU A 245 -6.28 1.35 -11.05
CA LEU A 245 -6.60 2.59 -10.34
C LEU A 245 -7.58 3.48 -11.11
N PHE A 246 -7.40 3.59 -12.42
CA PHE A 246 -8.05 4.62 -13.24
C PHE A 246 -8.91 4.05 -14.38
N GLY A 247 -8.92 2.73 -14.57
CA GLY A 247 -9.64 2.09 -15.67
C GLY A 247 -8.85 2.08 -16.99
N ILE A 248 -9.54 1.71 -18.07
CA ILE A 248 -8.92 1.62 -19.41
C ILE A 248 -8.57 3.04 -19.88
N PRO A 249 -7.31 3.29 -20.30
CA PRO A 249 -6.93 4.60 -20.82
C PRO A 249 -7.76 4.93 -22.06
N LEU A 250 -8.43 6.08 -22.03
CA LEU A 250 -9.33 6.54 -23.11
C LEU A 250 -8.59 7.16 -24.31
N GLY A 251 -7.26 7.26 -24.23
CA GLY A 251 -6.42 7.94 -25.22
C GLY A 251 -6.06 9.38 -24.78
N PRO A 252 -5.40 10.14 -25.67
CA PRO A 252 -5.09 11.54 -25.39
C PRO A 252 -6.36 12.35 -25.14
N LEU A 253 -6.27 13.33 -24.25
CA LEU A 253 -7.34 14.33 -24.13
C LEU A 253 -7.50 15.01 -25.49
N PRO A 254 -8.74 15.25 -25.96
CA PRO A 254 -8.94 16.08 -27.14
C PRO A 254 -8.27 17.43 -26.93
N ASP A 255 -7.63 17.96 -27.98
CA ASP A 255 -7.04 19.29 -27.91
C ASP A 255 -8.10 20.29 -27.45
N ILE A 256 -7.75 21.11 -26.45
CA ILE A 256 -8.66 22.09 -25.84
C ILE A 256 -9.25 23.04 -26.91
N ASP A 257 -8.54 23.24 -28.02
CA ASP A 257 -8.98 24.02 -29.17
C ASP A 257 -10.11 23.38 -30.01
N THR A 258 -10.51 22.14 -29.71
CA THR A 258 -11.60 21.42 -30.39
C THR A 258 -12.87 21.28 -29.55
N LEU A 259 -12.87 21.81 -28.32
CA LEU A 259 -14.09 21.91 -27.52
C LEU A 259 -14.89 23.11 -28.06
N GLU A 260 -15.86 22.84 -28.95
CA GLU A 260 -16.88 23.83 -29.29
C GLU A 260 -17.53 24.34 -28.01
N ASP A 261 -17.60 25.67 -27.86
CA ASP A 261 -18.23 26.32 -26.72
C ASP A 261 -19.63 25.73 -26.48
N PRO A 262 -20.01 25.44 -25.22
CA PRO A 262 -21.37 25.04 -24.93
C PRO A 262 -22.32 26.15 -25.42
N PRO A 263 -23.43 25.80 -26.09
CA PRO A 263 -24.33 26.80 -26.64
C PRO A 263 -24.80 27.73 -25.51
N PRO A 264 -24.88 29.05 -25.77
CA PRO A 264 -25.21 30.03 -24.74
C PRO A 264 -26.54 29.66 -24.09
N SER A 265 -26.51 29.58 -22.76
CA SER A 265 -27.69 29.40 -21.93
C SER A 265 -28.58 30.63 -22.06
N GLY A 266 -29.56 30.59 -22.95
CA GLY A 266 -30.53 31.67 -23.08
C GLY A 266 -31.09 31.81 -24.48
N SER A 267 -32.09 31.00 -24.78
CA SER A 267 -33.13 31.42 -25.73
C SER A 267 -34.48 31.09 -25.09
N GLU A 268 -35.22 32.15 -24.82
CA GLU A 268 -36.59 32.16 -24.34
C GLU A 268 -37.45 31.15 -25.12
N TYR A 269 -38.10 30.23 -24.40
CA TYR A 269 -39.23 29.51 -24.95
C TYR A 269 -40.39 30.49 -25.04
N SER A 270 -40.57 31.09 -26.22
CA SER A 270 -41.81 31.77 -26.59
C SER A 270 -42.93 30.73 -26.65
N GLU A 271 -43.94 30.90 -25.80
CA GLU A 271 -45.24 30.26 -25.93
C GLU A 271 -45.88 30.67 -27.27
N GLU A 272 -45.76 29.84 -28.30
CA GLU A 272 -46.71 29.82 -29.42
C GLU A 272 -46.48 28.60 -30.30
N SER A 273 -47.29 27.56 -30.08
CA SER A 273 -47.87 26.69 -31.12
C SER A 273 -48.47 25.43 -30.46
N PHE A 274 -49.55 25.63 -29.71
CA PHE A 274 -50.62 24.63 -29.69
C PHE A 274 -51.24 24.60 -31.09
N HIS A 275 -51.05 23.49 -31.80
CA HIS A 275 -51.99 22.84 -32.72
C HIS A 275 -51.23 22.06 -33.78
N ASN A 276 -51.18 20.72 -33.64
CA ASN A 276 -51.87 19.82 -34.57
C ASN A 276 -51.44 18.34 -34.42
N PHE A 277 -52.45 17.47 -34.55
CA PHE A 277 -52.44 16.00 -34.73
C PHE A 277 -52.00 15.17 -33.50
N THR A 278 -52.84 14.45 -32.74
CA THR A 278 -54.02 13.61 -33.06
C THR A 278 -53.78 12.53 -34.13
N LEU A 279 -53.49 11.31 -33.63
CA LEU A 279 -53.96 9.97 -34.02
C LEU A 279 -54.02 9.53 -35.50
N GLN A 280 -53.65 8.25 -35.67
CA GLN A 280 -53.79 7.29 -36.81
C GLN A 280 -52.61 7.30 -37.81
N GLU A 281 -52.02 6.17 -38.22
CA GLU A 281 -52.41 4.74 -38.19
C GLU A 281 -51.29 3.82 -37.67
#